data_AF-A0A255HNG3-F1
#
_entry.id   AF-A0A255HNG3-F1
#
_cell.length_a   1.000
_cell.length_b   1.000
_cell.length_c   1.000
_cell.angle_alpha   90.00
_cell.angle_beta   90.00
_cell.angle_gamma   90.00
#
_symmetry.space_group_name_H-M   'P 1'
#
loop_
_entity.id
_entity.type
_entity.pdbx_description
1 polymer ?
#
loop_
_entity_poly.entity_id
_entity_poly.type
_entity_poly.pdbx_seq_one_letter_code
_entity_poly.pdbx_strand_id
1 'polypeptide(L)'
;MDTYPGLHEHISALADGELAASELELAFAALDTDAGQQAWHAYRQIGEALRAGQDALALSAGFDARLASRLACEAVPAPLLAPVATTVSSVTGQPGVGAVPQR
;
A
#
# COMPACT_ATOMS: atom_id res chain seq x y z
N MET A 1 -7.94 -7.78 30.53
CA MET A 1 -7.11 -6.57 30.46
C MET A 1 -6.97 -6.29 28.98
N ASP A 2 -7.91 -5.50 28.45
CA ASP A 2 -7.99 -5.15 27.03
C ASP A 2 -6.89 -4.14 26.72
N THR A 3 -5.74 -4.61 26.26
CA THR A 3 -4.53 -3.77 26.18
C THR A 3 -4.60 -2.68 25.10
N TYR A 4 -5.60 -2.62 24.22
CA TYR A 4 -5.57 -1.59 23.18
C TYR A 4 -6.94 -1.08 22.69
N PRO A 5 -7.66 -0.27 23.48
CA PRO A 5 -8.76 0.55 22.93
C PRO A 5 -8.30 1.46 21.78
N GLY A 6 -7.00 1.82 21.76
CA GLY A 6 -6.39 2.67 20.73
C GLY A 6 -5.68 1.94 19.59
N LEU A 7 -5.72 0.60 19.49
CA LEU A 7 -5.00 -0.15 18.43
C LEU A 7 -5.40 0.32 17.04
N HIS A 8 -6.71 0.29 16.79
CA HIS A 8 -7.28 0.66 15.50
C HIS A 8 -7.08 2.14 15.20
N GLU A 9 -7.14 2.98 16.22
CA GLU A 9 -6.90 4.43 16.09
C GLU A 9 -5.45 4.72 15.68
N HIS A 10 -4.46 4.13 16.35
CA HIS A 10 -3.05 4.31 16.00
C HIS A 10 -2.75 3.78 14.59
N ILE A 11 -3.32 2.63 14.22
CA ILE A 11 -3.15 2.05 12.88
C ILE A 11 -3.84 2.92 11.81
N SER A 12 -5.02 3.48 12.11
CA SER A 12 -5.70 4.42 11.20
C SER A 12 -4.89 5.70 11.02
N ALA A 13 -4.45 6.33 12.11
CA ALA A 13 -3.63 7.54 12.07
C ALA A 13 -2.31 7.30 11.31
N LEU A 14 -1.68 6.13 11.50
CA LEU A 14 -0.50 5.75 10.72
C LEU A 14 -0.82 5.57 9.23
N ALA A 15 -1.96 4.97 8.88
CA ALA A 15 -2.34 4.72 7.49
C ALA A 15 -2.64 6.01 6.73
N ASP A 16 -3.19 7.00 7.42
CA ASP A 16 -3.50 8.33 6.88
C ASP A 16 -2.31 9.30 6.94
N GLY A 17 -1.25 8.98 7.69
CA GLY A 17 -0.06 9.83 7.85
C GLY A 17 -0.20 10.91 8.93
N GLU A 18 -1.20 10.80 9.80
CA GLU A 18 -1.56 11.76 10.85
C GLU A 18 -1.04 11.35 12.24
N LEU A 19 -0.23 10.30 12.33
CA LEU A 19 0.33 9.82 13.60
C LEU A 19 1.39 10.78 14.15
N ALA A 20 1.31 11.13 15.43
CA ALA A 20 2.36 11.92 16.07
C ALA A 20 3.67 11.11 16.17
N ALA A 21 4.82 11.79 16.03
CA ALA A 21 6.12 11.13 16.09
C ALA A 21 6.37 10.35 17.40
N SER A 22 5.78 10.81 18.52
CA SER A 22 5.85 10.15 19.83
C SER A 22 5.08 8.83 19.91
N GLU A 23 4.17 8.56 18.98
CA GLU A 23 3.27 7.41 19.00
C GLU A 23 3.72 6.30 18.03
N LEU A 24 4.79 6.56 17.29
CA LEU A 24 5.30 5.71 16.22
C LEU A 24 5.78 4.34 16.73
N GLU A 25 6.44 4.31 17.89
CA GLU A 25 6.85 3.04 18.53
C GLU A 25 5.64 2.18 18.93
N LEU A 26 4.58 2.80 19.44
CA LEU A 26 3.34 2.09 19.82
C LEU A 26 2.60 1.57 18.59
N ALA A 27 2.53 2.36 17.52
CA ALA A 27 1.94 1.93 16.25
C ALA A 27 2.71 0.76 15.63
N PHE A 28 4.04 0.72 15.75
CA PHE A 28 4.82 -0.44 15.30
C PHE A 28 4.64 -1.67 16.20
N ALA A 29 4.58 -1.50 17.52
CA ALA A 29 4.26 -2.62 18.42
C ALA A 29 2.87 -3.20 18.11
N ALA A 30 1.91 -2.34 17.75
CA ALA A 30 0.58 -2.73 17.28
C ALA A 30 0.62 -3.55 15.97
N LEU A 31 1.45 -3.13 15.00
CA LEU A 31 1.64 -3.81 13.71
C LEU A 31 2.37 -5.15 13.82
N ASP A 32 3.05 -5.44 14.92
CA ASP A 32 3.70 -6.73 15.16
C ASP A 32 2.69 -7.86 15.45
N THR A 33 1.40 -7.53 15.57
CA THR A 33 0.32 -8.49 15.79
C THR A 33 -0.42 -8.82 14.48
N ASP A 34 -0.89 -10.06 14.34
CA ASP A 34 -1.71 -10.47 13.18
C ASP A 34 -2.95 -9.59 13.01
N ALA A 35 -3.59 -9.20 14.12
CA ALA A 35 -4.77 -8.33 14.10
C ALA A 35 -4.41 -6.91 13.60
N GLY A 36 -3.27 -6.38 14.02
CA GLY A 36 -2.77 -5.08 13.57
C GLY A 36 -2.42 -5.07 12.08
N GLN A 37 -1.78 -6.12 11.57
CA GLN A 37 -1.49 -6.26 10.14
C GLN A 37 -2.77 -6.32 9.30
N GLN A 38 -3.76 -7.09 9.76
CA GLN A 38 -5.07 -7.16 9.08
C GLN A 38 -5.76 -5.80 9.05
N ALA A 39 -5.78 -5.06 10.17
CA ALA A 39 -6.36 -3.72 10.24
C ALA A 39 -5.63 -2.74 9.31
N TRP A 40 -4.30 -2.78 9.30
CA TRP A 40 -3.45 -1.97 8.41
C TRP A 40 -3.77 -2.20 6.94
N HIS A 41 -3.83 -3.47 6.52
CA HIS A 41 -4.17 -3.83 5.14
C HIS A 41 -5.57 -3.33 4.75
N ALA A 42 -6.55 -3.48 5.63
CA ALA A 42 -7.91 -3.02 5.38
C ALA A 42 -7.98 -1.49 5.20
N TYR A 43 -7.37 -0.71 6.10
CA TYR A 43 -7.39 0.75 6.01
C TYR A 43 -6.62 1.27 4.79
N ARG A 44 -5.47 0.67 4.48
CA ARG A 44 -4.71 0.98 3.26
C ARG A 44 -5.51 0.70 1.99
N GLN A 45 -6.23 -0.42 1.94
CA GLN A 45 -7.06 -0.78 0.79
C GLN A 45 -8.23 0.20 0.60
N ILE A 46 -8.89 0.61 1.70
CA ILE A 46 -9.93 1.64 1.65
C ILE A 46 -9.35 2.96 1.12
N GLY A 47 -8.22 3.41 1.66
CA GLY A 47 -7.55 4.63 1.22
C GLY A 47 -7.08 4.58 -0.25
N GLU A 48 -6.72 3.41 -0.75
CA GLU A 48 -6.40 3.21 -2.17
C GLU A 48 -7.66 3.28 -3.03
N ALA A 49 -8.75 2.61 -2.62
CA ALA A 49 -10.03 2.66 -3.35
C ALA A 49 -10.60 4.07 -3.45
N LEU A 50 -10.44 4.89 -2.40
CA LEU A 50 -10.84 6.30 -2.40
C LEU A 50 -9.99 7.16 -3.35
N ARG A 51 -8.69 6.85 -3.50
CA ARG A 51 -7.76 7.58 -4.38
C ARG A 51 -7.81 7.13 -5.84
N ALA A 52 -8.13 5.88 -6.12
CA ALA A 52 -8.23 5.34 -7.48
C ALA A 52 -9.28 6.05 -8.35
N GLY A 53 -10.28 6.69 -7.73
CA GLY A 53 -11.28 7.52 -8.41
C GLY A 53 -10.90 9.00 -8.56
N GLN A 54 -9.75 9.43 -8.02
CA GLN A 54 -9.25 10.80 -8.21
C GLN A 54 -8.38 10.82 -9.46
N ASP A 55 -8.56 11.85 -10.30
CA ASP A 55 -7.80 12.00 -11.55
C ASP A 55 -6.30 11.93 -11.27
N ALA A 56 -5.68 10.83 -11.69
CA ALA A 56 -4.25 10.64 -11.57
C ALA A 56 -3.57 11.76 -12.36
N LEU A 57 -2.83 12.63 -11.66
CA LEU A 57 -2.00 13.64 -12.29
C LEU A 57 -1.09 12.95 -13.32
N ALA A 58 -1.19 13.38 -14.57
CA ALA A 58 -0.33 12.87 -15.63
C ALA A 58 1.13 13.13 -15.27
N LEU A 59 1.91 12.07 -15.11
CA LEU A 59 3.34 12.17 -14.86
C LEU A 59 4.05 12.70 -16.11
N SER A 60 5.16 13.43 -15.91
CA SER A 60 5.98 13.92 -17.02
C SER A 60 6.50 12.76 -17.88
N ALA A 61 6.59 12.95 -19.20
CA ALA A 61 7.17 11.97 -20.10
C ALA A 61 8.56 11.50 -19.63
N GLY A 62 8.82 10.20 -19.67
CA GLY A 62 10.09 9.59 -19.22
C GLY A 62 10.32 9.63 -17.71
N PHE A 63 9.29 9.86 -16.89
CA PHE A 63 9.38 9.73 -15.43
C PHE A 63 9.74 8.29 -15.01
N ASP A 64 9.10 7.30 -15.63
CA ASP A 64 9.35 5.87 -15.46
C ASP A 64 10.81 5.48 -15.72
N ALA A 65 11.39 5.92 -16.84
CA ALA A 65 12.77 5.64 -17.20
C ALA A 65 13.76 6.27 -16.21
N ARG A 66 13.49 7.50 -15.76
CA ARG A 66 14.31 8.17 -14.74
C ARG A 66 14.20 7.50 -13.38
N LEU A 67 13.00 7.09 -12.97
CA LEU A 67 12.78 6.37 -11.73
C LEU A 67 13.50 5.02 -11.75
N ALA A 68 13.34 4.23 -12.81
CA ALA A 68 14.02 2.95 -12.98
C ALA A 68 15.55 3.09 -12.96
N SER A 69 16.11 4.10 -13.64
CA SER A 69 17.56 4.36 -13.62
C SER A 69 18.07 4.72 -12.22
N ARG A 70 17.27 5.45 -11.42
CA ARG A 70 17.65 5.79 -10.04
C ARG A 70 17.60 4.57 -9.12
N LEU A 71 16.52 3.78 -9.21
CA LEU A 71 16.38 2.53 -8.46
C LEU A 71 17.50 1.53 -8.79
N ALA A 72 17.94 1.45 -10.04
CA ALA A 72 19.06 0.59 -10.44
C ALA A 72 20.41 1.01 -9.85
N CYS A 73 20.54 2.27 -9.44
CA CYS A 73 21.72 2.80 -8.76
C CYS A 73 21.65 2.67 -7.23
N GLU A 74 20.51 2.27 -6.67
CA GLU A 74 20.37 2.04 -5.24
C GLU A 74 21.12 0.76 -4.85
N ALA A 75 21.85 0.82 -3.73
CA ALA A 75 22.49 -0.37 -3.19
C ALA A 75 21.41 -1.35 -2.74
N VAL A 76 21.50 -2.60 -3.19
CA VAL A 76 20.60 -3.66 -2.72
C VAL A 76 20.76 -3.78 -1.21
N PRO A 77 19.69 -3.62 -0.41
CA PRO A 77 19.74 -3.85 1.02
C PRO A 77 20.31 -5.25 1.28
N ALA A 78 21.26 -5.36 2.21
CA ALA A 78 21.79 -6.67 2.59
C ALA A 78 20.61 -7.60 2.91
N PRO A 79 20.58 -8.84 2.38
CA PRO A 79 19.44 -9.72 2.58
C PRO A 79 19.26 -9.97 4.08
N LEU A 80 18.19 -9.41 4.67
CA LEU A 80 17.60 -10.02 5.84
C LEU A 80 17.12 -11.39 5.38
N LEU A 81 17.67 -12.47 5.93
CA LEU A 81 17.23 -13.83 5.62
C LEU A 81 15.75 -13.99 5.97
N ALA A 82 14.88 -13.84 4.97
CA ALA A 82 13.56 -14.47 4.91
C ALA A 82 13.08 -14.48 3.45
N PRO A 83 13.12 -15.63 2.75
CA PRO A 83 12.52 -15.73 1.42
C PRO A 83 10.99 -15.85 1.58
N VAL A 84 10.25 -14.76 1.38
CA VAL A 84 8.84 -14.87 1.01
C VAL A 84 8.76 -14.85 -0.51
N ALA A 85 8.40 -15.99 -1.09
CA ALA A 85 8.18 -16.11 -2.52
C ALA A 85 6.90 -15.36 -2.88
N THR A 86 7.01 -14.08 -3.24
CA THR A 86 5.89 -13.33 -3.83
C THR A 86 5.70 -13.80 -5.27
N THR A 87 4.74 -14.69 -5.51
CA THR A 87 4.25 -14.97 -6.85
C THR A 87 3.42 -13.79 -7.32
N VAL A 88 3.99 -12.95 -8.20
CA VAL A 88 3.23 -11.95 -8.92
C VAL A 88 2.27 -12.65 -9.89
N SER A 89 0.99 -12.68 -9.54
CA SER A 89 -0.06 -13.07 -10.49
C SER A 89 -0.23 -11.94 -11.50
N SER A 90 0.31 -12.13 -12.70
CA SER A 90 0.02 -11.29 -13.84
C SER A 90 -1.46 -11.44 -14.19
N VAL A 91 -2.31 -10.47 -13.82
CA VAL A 91 -3.65 -10.36 -14.38
C VAL A 91 -3.51 -10.00 -15.87
N THR A 92 -3.74 -10.99 -16.72
CA THR A 92 -3.80 -10.83 -18.17
C THR A 92 -5.19 -11.24 -18.63
N GLY A 93 -5.87 -10.32 -19.32
CA GLY A 93 -7.12 -10.54 -20.05
C GLY A 93 -8.26 -9.66 -19.52
N GLN A 94 -8.99 -8.87 -20.31
CA GLN A 94 -9.07 -8.68 -21.77
C GLN A 94 -10.07 -7.52 -22.00
N PRO A 95 -9.92 -6.62 -23.00
CA PRO A 95 -10.92 -5.59 -23.28
C PRO A 95 -12.08 -6.23 -24.06
N GLY A 96 -13.19 -6.50 -23.36
CA GLY A 96 -14.47 -6.85 -24.00
C GLY A 96 -15.18 -5.60 -24.48
N VAL A 97 -14.92 -5.18 -25.72
CA VAL A 97 -15.78 -4.23 -26.44
C VAL A 97 -17.09 -4.95 -26.77
N GLY A 98 -18.08 -4.80 -25.89
CA GLY A 98 -19.45 -5.24 -26.12
C GLY A 98 -20.30 -4.05 -26.59
N ALA A 99 -20.29 -3.81 -27.90
CA ALA A 99 -21.31 -2.99 -28.54
C ALA A 99 -22.66 -3.74 -28.48
N VAL A 100 -23.71 -3.11 -27.95
CA VAL A 100 -25.11 -3.57 -28.11
C VAL A 100 -26.01 -2.34 -28.36
N PRO A 101 -26.90 -2.38 -29.37
CA PRO A 101 -27.49 -1.21 -29.99
C PRO A 101 -28.77 -0.70 -29.31
N GLN A 102 -29.05 0.59 -29.53
CA GLN A 102 -30.29 1.30 -29.20
C GLN A 102 -31.51 0.62 -29.84
N ARG A 103 -32.62 0.56 -29.10
CA ARG A 103 -33.94 0.14 -29.56
C ARG A 103 -34.98 1.15 -29.11
#